data_AF-V4SEA7-F1
#
_entry.id   AF-V4SEA7-F1
#
_cell.length_a   1.000
_cell.length_b   1.000
_cell.length_c   1.000
_cell.angle_alpha   90.00
_cell.angle_beta   90.00
_cell.angle_gamma   90.00
#
_symmetry.space_group_name_H-M   'P 1'
#
loop_
_entity.id
_entity.type
_entity.pdbx_description
1 polymer ?
#
loop_
_entity_poly.entity_id
_entity_poly.type
_entity_poly.pdbx_seq_one_letter_code
_entity_poly.pdbx_strand_id
1 'polypeptide(L)'
;MGCMFSELAAKFAFFPPSPPTYQVKKRDNGKLTAVSASSSSSMPMPLAADDSSLDVLLIDTKRGNKVVAFYLKNPYARLTLLYSHGNAADLGQLYDLFVQLKVNLRVNLMGYDYSGYGASTGKPSESNTYADIEAVYQCLQTEYGVSQEDLILYGQSVGSGPTLHLASKLPRLRGVVLHSGILSGLRVLCHVKFTFCCDIYKNINKIKKVKCPVLVIHGTEDDVVNWLHGNKLWKMARDPYEPLWIKGGGHCNLELYPDYIRHLCRFIQEMENMNTKIRLNKIRQELHLPIRSNTNTGSANRCCRIKCCQPKCQECPKLSCTKCCWKPKWPKCWIPSCVNCCRWPKCPKCLRPCCCIPKCLRPLRCTNCFNWQCCCTKCFNWQCCCTKCFNWRCCCIETNSGLNGKQDG
;
A
#
# COMPACT_ATOMS: atom_id res chain seq x y z
N MET A 1 30.91 -5.16 -4.19
CA MET A 1 30.94 -6.20 -3.12
C MET A 1 29.58 -6.68 -2.63
N GLY A 2 28.49 -5.88 -2.62
CA GLY A 2 27.19 -6.31 -2.07
C GLY A 2 26.46 -7.46 -2.79
N CYS A 3 26.73 -7.70 -4.08
CA CYS A 3 26.07 -8.77 -4.85
C CYS A 3 26.54 -10.17 -4.42
N MET A 4 27.85 -10.35 -4.21
CA MET A 4 28.45 -11.66 -3.89
C MET A 4 28.01 -12.19 -2.53
N PHE A 5 27.90 -11.31 -1.52
CA PHE A 5 27.39 -11.68 -0.20
C PHE A 5 25.89 -12.02 -0.22
N SER A 6 25.11 -11.38 -1.09
CA SER A 6 23.67 -11.69 -1.22
C SER A 6 23.42 -13.07 -1.82
N GLU A 7 24.27 -13.53 -2.75
CA GLU A 7 24.18 -14.86 -3.35
C GLU A 7 24.56 -15.96 -2.34
N LEU A 8 25.59 -15.72 -1.52
CA LEU A 8 25.96 -16.62 -0.42
C LEU A 8 24.85 -16.73 0.62
N ALA A 9 24.30 -15.59 1.08
CA ALA A 9 23.19 -15.59 2.04
C ALA A 9 21.96 -16.32 1.49
N ALA A 10 21.67 -16.16 0.19
CA ALA A 10 20.55 -16.85 -0.45
C ALA A 10 20.70 -18.38 -0.42
N LYS A 11 21.90 -18.93 -0.66
CA LYS A 11 22.13 -20.38 -0.61
C LYS A 11 21.85 -21.03 0.74
N PHE A 12 21.96 -20.28 1.83
CA PHE A 12 21.67 -20.76 3.19
C PHE A 12 20.26 -20.38 3.68
N ALA A 13 19.57 -19.51 2.95
CA ALA A 13 18.27 -18.98 3.34
C ALA A 13 17.11 -19.61 2.55
N PHE A 14 17.36 -20.21 1.39
CA PHE A 14 16.33 -20.73 0.51
C PHE A 14 16.52 -22.22 0.24
N PHE A 15 15.51 -23.03 0.58
CA PHE A 15 15.50 -24.49 0.42
C PHE A 15 14.26 -24.94 -0.37
N PRO A 16 14.16 -24.59 -1.67
CA PRO A 16 13.05 -25.04 -2.49
C PRO A 16 12.98 -26.58 -2.54
N PRO A 17 11.79 -27.18 -2.61
CA PRO A 17 11.65 -28.62 -2.86
C PRO A 17 12.40 -29.05 -4.13
N SER A 18 13.18 -30.13 -4.03
CA SER A 18 13.94 -30.70 -5.14
C SER A 18 13.81 -32.23 -5.13
N PRO A 19 13.11 -32.85 -6.11
CA PRO A 19 12.43 -32.19 -7.23
C PRO A 19 11.19 -31.37 -6.77
N PRO A 20 10.70 -30.43 -7.60
CA PRO A 20 9.40 -29.78 -7.40
C PRO A 20 8.26 -30.79 -7.23
N THR A 21 7.27 -30.47 -6.39
CA THR A 21 6.15 -31.39 -6.13
C THR A 21 5.06 -31.37 -7.20
N TYR A 22 5.16 -30.42 -8.14
CA TYR A 22 4.24 -30.28 -9.25
C TYR A 22 4.94 -29.80 -10.52
N GLN A 23 4.26 -29.97 -11.65
CA GLN A 23 4.68 -29.47 -12.96
C GLN A 23 3.55 -28.67 -13.61
N VAL A 24 3.92 -27.69 -14.42
CA VAL A 24 2.96 -26.92 -15.23
C VAL A 24 2.91 -27.53 -16.63
N LYS A 25 1.70 -27.86 -17.09
CA LYS A 25 1.42 -28.34 -18.45
C LYS A 25 0.46 -27.39 -19.15
N LYS A 26 0.56 -27.31 -20.48
CA LYS A 26 -0.39 -26.59 -21.32
C LYS A 26 -1.44 -27.57 -21.84
N ARG A 27 -2.72 -27.30 -21.61
CA ARG A 27 -3.84 -28.09 -22.17
C ARG A 27 -4.02 -27.75 -23.66
N ASP A 28 -4.79 -28.56 -24.37
CA ASP A 28 -5.09 -28.39 -25.80
C ASP A 28 -5.79 -27.05 -26.11
N ASN A 29 -6.58 -26.53 -25.16
CA ASN A 29 -7.22 -25.22 -25.25
C ASN A 29 -6.26 -24.03 -24.97
N GLY A 30 -4.98 -24.31 -24.76
CA GLY A 30 -3.94 -23.31 -24.48
C GLY A 30 -3.85 -22.85 -23.02
N LYS A 31 -4.80 -23.21 -22.13
CA LYS A 31 -4.76 -22.88 -20.70
C LYS A 31 -3.69 -23.72 -19.98
N LEU A 32 -3.00 -23.10 -19.03
CA LEU A 32 -2.05 -23.81 -18.16
C LEU A 32 -2.79 -24.58 -17.06
N THR A 33 -2.23 -25.73 -16.68
CA THR A 33 -2.73 -26.60 -15.61
C THR A 33 -1.55 -27.11 -14.79
N ALA A 34 -1.78 -27.34 -13.51
CA ALA A 34 -0.79 -27.92 -12.61
C ALA A 34 -1.07 -29.42 -12.41
N VAL A 35 -0.05 -30.25 -12.49
CA VAL A 35 -0.12 -31.70 -12.26
C VAL A 35 0.86 -32.09 -11.16
N SER A 36 0.44 -32.99 -10.27
CA SER A 36 1.30 -33.55 -9.23
C SER A 36 2.45 -34.32 -9.86
N ALA A 37 3.64 -34.19 -9.27
CA ALA A 37 4.86 -34.84 -9.73
C ALA A 37 5.09 -36.24 -9.12
N SER A 38 4.08 -36.87 -8.51
CA SER A 38 4.22 -38.16 -7.81
C SER A 38 4.92 -39.23 -8.65
N SER A 39 6.01 -39.78 -8.12
CA SER A 39 6.96 -40.69 -8.77
C SER A 39 6.53 -42.16 -8.87
N SER A 40 5.25 -42.49 -8.66
CA SER A 40 4.78 -43.89 -8.52
C SER A 40 3.61 -44.31 -9.42
N SER A 41 3.10 -43.43 -10.28
CA SER A 41 2.08 -43.79 -11.27
C SER A 41 2.50 -43.31 -12.66
N SER A 42 2.31 -44.14 -13.68
CA SER A 42 2.65 -43.87 -15.09
C SER A 42 1.91 -42.66 -15.70
N MET A 43 1.00 -42.02 -14.94
CA MET A 43 0.28 -40.81 -15.31
C MET A 43 0.32 -39.77 -14.18
N PRO A 44 0.78 -38.53 -14.46
CA PRO A 44 0.69 -37.41 -13.53
C PRO A 44 -0.77 -37.04 -13.25
N MET A 45 -1.19 -37.10 -11.99
CA MET A 45 -2.54 -36.69 -11.60
C MET A 45 -2.64 -35.17 -11.56
N PRO A 46 -3.66 -34.54 -12.17
CA PRO A 46 -3.88 -33.12 -12.00
C PRO A 46 -4.04 -32.80 -10.52
N LEU A 47 -3.35 -31.75 -10.04
CA LEU A 47 -3.59 -31.21 -8.68
C LEU A 47 -5.05 -30.79 -8.52
N ALA A 48 -5.69 -30.44 -9.64
CA ALA A 48 -7.06 -29.99 -9.73
C ALA A 48 -7.66 -30.39 -11.08
N ALA A 49 -7.97 -31.69 -11.27
CA ALA A 49 -8.65 -32.13 -12.48
C ALA A 49 -10.04 -31.46 -12.49
N ASP A 50 -10.22 -30.50 -13.40
CA ASP A 50 -11.43 -29.69 -13.59
C ASP A 50 -11.88 -28.76 -12.45
N ASP A 51 -10.95 -28.26 -11.61
CA ASP A 51 -11.28 -27.08 -10.78
C ASP A 51 -11.37 -25.84 -11.67
N SER A 52 -12.59 -25.52 -12.14
CA SER A 52 -12.87 -24.30 -12.90
C SER A 52 -12.56 -23.01 -12.11
N SER A 53 -12.38 -23.11 -10.80
CA SER A 53 -12.01 -21.99 -9.94
C SER A 53 -10.51 -21.70 -9.89
N LEU A 54 -9.65 -22.61 -10.40
CA LEU A 54 -8.20 -22.43 -10.45
C LEU A 54 -7.74 -21.88 -11.81
N ASP A 55 -7.01 -20.76 -11.75
CA ASP A 55 -6.14 -20.31 -12.84
C ASP A 55 -4.68 -20.55 -12.46
N VAL A 56 -3.95 -21.23 -13.35
CA VAL A 56 -2.49 -21.38 -13.27
C VAL A 56 -1.86 -20.36 -14.20
N LEU A 57 -0.98 -19.52 -13.66
CA LEU A 57 -0.38 -18.38 -14.34
C LEU A 57 1.13 -18.53 -14.41
N LEU A 58 1.73 -17.98 -15.46
CA LEU A 58 3.17 -17.83 -15.60
C LEU A 58 3.46 -16.34 -15.82
N ILE A 59 4.01 -15.69 -14.80
CA ILE A 59 4.12 -14.23 -14.71
C ILE A 59 5.58 -13.81 -14.88
N ASP A 60 5.83 -12.90 -15.81
CA ASP A 60 7.15 -12.30 -16.02
C ASP A 60 7.49 -11.28 -14.93
N THR A 61 8.69 -11.39 -14.37
CA THR A 61 9.19 -10.46 -13.35
C THR A 61 10.13 -9.43 -13.96
N LYS A 62 10.23 -8.26 -13.33
CA LYS A 62 11.15 -7.19 -13.77
C LYS A 62 12.63 -7.58 -13.75
N ARG A 63 12.97 -8.75 -13.17
CA ARG A 63 14.34 -9.29 -13.14
C ARG A 63 14.56 -10.39 -14.18
N GLY A 64 13.60 -10.62 -15.08
CA GLY A 64 13.73 -11.56 -16.20
C GLY A 64 13.43 -13.02 -15.85
N ASN A 65 12.87 -13.29 -14.67
CA ASN A 65 12.40 -14.62 -14.30
C ASN A 65 10.91 -14.78 -14.64
N LYS A 66 10.45 -16.03 -14.72
CA LYS A 66 9.04 -16.38 -14.83
C LYS A 66 8.62 -17.12 -13.58
N VAL A 67 7.66 -16.58 -12.85
CA VAL A 67 7.12 -17.18 -11.62
C VAL A 67 5.74 -17.76 -11.85
N VAL A 68 5.48 -18.92 -11.25
CA VAL A 68 4.18 -19.57 -11.31
C VAL A 68 3.29 -19.04 -10.19
N ALA A 69 2.02 -18.79 -10.51
CA ALA A 69 1.02 -18.42 -9.52
C ALA A 69 -0.28 -19.21 -9.71
N PHE A 70 -0.93 -19.53 -8.59
CA PHE A 70 -2.24 -20.16 -8.52
C PHE A 70 -3.24 -19.14 -8.01
N TYR A 71 -4.23 -18.82 -8.83
CA TYR A 71 -5.35 -17.97 -8.46
C TYR A 71 -6.62 -18.82 -8.30
N LEU A 72 -7.09 -18.94 -7.06
CA LEU A 72 -8.34 -19.63 -6.74
C LEU A 72 -9.46 -18.61 -6.54
N LYS A 73 -10.47 -18.71 -7.40
CA LYS A 73 -11.66 -17.85 -7.38
C LYS A 73 -12.68 -18.37 -6.38
N ASN A 74 -13.27 -17.45 -5.63
CA ASN A 74 -14.48 -17.69 -4.86
C ASN A 74 -15.56 -16.70 -5.33
N PRO A 75 -16.69 -17.17 -5.91
CA PRO A 75 -17.75 -16.30 -6.41
C PRO A 75 -18.35 -15.34 -5.37
N TYR A 76 -18.23 -15.67 -4.09
CA TYR A 76 -18.75 -14.87 -2.98
C TYR A 76 -17.70 -13.96 -2.33
N ALA A 77 -16.47 -13.95 -2.85
CA ALA A 77 -15.39 -13.20 -2.25
C ALA A 77 -15.49 -11.70 -2.53
N ARG A 78 -15.34 -10.92 -1.46
CA ARG A 78 -15.17 -9.46 -1.53
C ARG A 78 -13.71 -9.03 -1.42
N LEU A 79 -12.87 -9.89 -0.85
CA LEU A 79 -11.45 -9.65 -0.64
C LEU A 79 -10.61 -10.72 -1.35
N THR A 80 -9.40 -10.34 -1.68
CA THR A 80 -8.37 -11.22 -2.24
C THR A 80 -7.20 -11.33 -1.28
N LEU A 81 -6.77 -12.56 -1.00
CA LEU A 81 -5.61 -12.88 -0.18
C LEU A 81 -4.41 -13.20 -1.10
N LEU A 82 -3.33 -12.43 -1.02
CA LEU A 82 -2.06 -12.74 -1.69
C LEU A 82 -1.11 -13.40 -0.70
N TYR A 83 -0.79 -14.68 -0.92
CA TYR A 83 -0.06 -15.55 -0.02
C TYR A 83 1.39 -15.73 -0.46
N SER A 84 2.32 -15.26 0.38
CA SER A 84 3.76 -15.54 0.31
C SER A 84 4.09 -16.72 1.23
N HIS A 85 4.46 -17.86 0.65
CA HIS A 85 4.66 -19.10 1.39
C HIS A 85 5.98 -19.20 2.19
N GLY A 86 6.12 -20.29 2.96
CA GLY A 86 7.33 -20.62 3.71
C GLY A 86 8.48 -21.12 2.82
N ASN A 87 9.63 -21.39 3.44
CA ASN A 87 10.88 -21.69 2.73
C ASN A 87 10.92 -23.08 2.08
N ALA A 88 10.52 -24.13 2.79
CA ALA A 88 10.60 -25.50 2.28
C ALA A 88 9.26 -25.96 1.70
N ALA A 89 8.62 -25.10 0.90
CA ALA A 89 7.30 -25.34 0.33
C ALA A 89 7.23 -24.84 -1.11
N ASP A 90 6.37 -25.46 -1.91
CA ASP A 90 5.93 -24.96 -3.21
C ASP A 90 4.39 -24.99 -3.33
N LEU A 91 3.87 -24.42 -4.42
CA LEU A 91 2.42 -24.35 -4.63
C LEU A 91 1.71 -25.71 -4.70
N GLY A 92 2.42 -26.77 -5.11
CA GLY A 92 1.85 -28.11 -5.18
C GLY A 92 1.50 -28.64 -3.79
N GLN A 93 2.40 -28.46 -2.82
CA GLN A 93 2.18 -28.87 -1.43
C GLN A 93 1.12 -28.02 -0.71
N LEU A 94 0.98 -26.76 -1.10
CA LEU A 94 0.08 -25.80 -0.44
C LEU A 94 -1.31 -25.74 -1.05
N TYR A 95 -1.57 -26.45 -2.15
CA TYR A 95 -2.84 -26.37 -2.88
C TYR A 95 -4.04 -26.69 -1.98
N ASP A 96 -4.00 -27.78 -1.21
CA ASP A 96 -5.10 -28.18 -0.32
C ASP A 96 -5.36 -27.13 0.77
N LEU A 97 -4.30 -26.58 1.36
CA LEU A 97 -4.41 -25.47 2.32
C LEU A 97 -5.07 -24.25 1.67
N PHE A 98 -4.69 -23.90 0.45
CA PHE A 98 -5.27 -22.77 -0.27
C PHE A 98 -6.75 -22.98 -0.58
N VAL A 99 -7.17 -24.19 -0.97
CA VAL A 99 -8.58 -24.52 -1.16
C VAL A 99 -9.35 -24.35 0.16
N GLN A 100 -8.82 -24.85 1.28
CA GLN A 100 -9.44 -24.70 2.59
C GLN A 100 -9.54 -23.24 3.02
N LEU A 101 -8.47 -22.45 2.87
CA LEU A 101 -8.47 -21.03 3.21
C LEU A 101 -9.47 -20.25 2.34
N LYS A 102 -9.49 -20.49 1.03
CA LYS A 102 -10.44 -19.88 0.08
C LYS A 102 -11.90 -20.08 0.53
N VAL A 103 -12.24 -21.31 0.92
CA VAL A 103 -13.61 -21.68 1.31
C VAL A 103 -13.96 -21.11 2.69
N ASN A 104 -13.11 -21.37 3.69
CA ASN A 104 -13.39 -21.01 5.07
C ASN A 104 -13.38 -19.49 5.30
N LEU A 105 -12.48 -18.77 4.62
CA LEU A 105 -12.38 -17.32 4.73
C LEU A 105 -13.27 -16.58 3.73
N ARG A 106 -13.85 -17.29 2.75
CA ARG A 106 -14.64 -16.71 1.65
C ARG A 106 -13.89 -15.60 0.88
N VAL A 107 -12.63 -15.86 0.54
CA VAL A 107 -11.77 -14.94 -0.21
C VAL A 107 -11.36 -15.55 -1.56
N ASN A 108 -10.99 -14.70 -2.52
CA ASN A 108 -10.12 -15.14 -3.61
C ASN A 108 -8.72 -15.34 -3.03
N LEU A 109 -7.96 -16.29 -3.54
CA LEU A 109 -6.60 -16.56 -3.03
C LEU A 109 -5.61 -16.62 -4.20
N MET A 110 -4.56 -15.81 -4.13
CA MET A 110 -3.42 -15.86 -5.03
C MET A 110 -2.20 -16.36 -4.26
N GLY A 111 -1.75 -17.58 -4.55
CA GLY A 111 -0.45 -18.08 -4.12
C GLY A 111 0.54 -17.99 -5.27
N TYR A 112 1.82 -17.77 -4.99
CA TYR A 112 2.86 -17.76 -6.03
C TYR A 112 4.15 -18.39 -5.50
N ASP A 113 4.89 -19.06 -6.39
CA ASP A 113 6.24 -19.54 -6.09
C ASP A 113 7.26 -18.43 -6.29
N TYR A 114 8.34 -18.47 -5.51
CA TYR A 114 9.49 -17.61 -5.73
C TYR A 114 10.29 -18.02 -6.96
N SER A 115 11.09 -17.10 -7.50
CA SER A 115 12.10 -17.44 -8.51
C SER A 115 12.97 -18.62 -8.01
N GLY A 116 13.06 -19.69 -8.81
CA GLY A 116 13.78 -20.93 -8.47
C GLY A 116 13.03 -21.89 -7.54
N TYR A 117 11.74 -21.69 -7.29
CA TYR A 117 10.86 -22.59 -6.55
C TYR A 117 9.83 -23.25 -7.47
N GLY A 118 9.41 -24.47 -7.12
CA GLY A 118 8.40 -25.21 -7.86
C GLY A 118 8.73 -25.24 -9.36
N ALA A 119 7.78 -24.82 -10.18
CA ALA A 119 7.95 -24.71 -11.64
C ALA A 119 8.43 -23.32 -12.12
N SER A 120 8.83 -22.43 -11.21
CA SER A 120 9.34 -21.10 -11.53
C SER A 120 10.80 -21.12 -11.96
N THR A 121 11.18 -20.22 -12.88
CA THR A 121 12.56 -20.12 -13.37
C THR A 121 13.45 -19.26 -12.47
N GLY A 122 14.75 -19.24 -12.76
CA GLY A 122 15.71 -18.39 -12.06
C GLY A 122 16.28 -19.03 -10.79
N LYS A 123 16.71 -18.20 -9.85
CA LYS A 123 17.29 -18.61 -8.57
C LYS A 123 16.69 -17.80 -7.42
N PRO A 124 16.55 -18.37 -6.23
CA PRO A 124 15.99 -17.63 -5.12
C PRO A 124 17.00 -16.60 -4.58
N SER A 125 16.53 -15.40 -4.32
CA SER A 125 17.26 -14.32 -3.64
C SER A 125 16.25 -13.33 -3.06
N GLU A 126 16.64 -12.58 -2.03
CA GLU A 126 15.78 -11.52 -1.46
C GLU A 126 15.27 -10.56 -2.55
N SER A 127 16.17 -10.10 -3.43
CA SER A 127 15.83 -9.20 -4.53
C SER A 127 14.90 -9.82 -5.57
N ASN A 128 15.00 -11.13 -5.83
CA ASN A 128 14.06 -11.85 -6.68
C ASN A 128 12.70 -11.95 -6.01
N THR A 129 12.61 -12.39 -4.75
CA THR A 129 11.30 -12.51 -4.06
C THR A 129 10.51 -11.20 -4.01
N TYR A 130 11.21 -10.06 -3.94
CA TYR A 130 10.61 -8.73 -4.03
C TYR A 130 10.11 -8.40 -5.44
N ALA A 131 10.85 -8.78 -6.47
CA ALA A 131 10.39 -8.63 -7.85
C ALA A 131 9.21 -9.57 -8.17
N ASP A 132 9.23 -10.77 -7.61
CA ASP A 132 8.20 -11.80 -7.78
C ASP A 132 6.87 -11.32 -7.21
N ILE A 133 6.83 -10.89 -5.93
CA ILE A 133 5.59 -10.40 -5.31
C ILE A 133 5.05 -9.13 -5.99
N GLU A 134 5.94 -8.25 -6.46
CA GLU A 134 5.54 -7.03 -7.18
C GLU A 134 4.89 -7.38 -8.53
N ALA A 135 5.41 -8.38 -9.25
CA ALA A 135 4.84 -8.85 -10.50
C ALA A 135 3.48 -9.53 -10.30
N VAL A 136 3.35 -10.37 -9.27
CA VAL A 136 2.08 -11.05 -8.93
C VAL A 136 1.03 -10.04 -8.47
N TYR A 137 1.42 -9.04 -7.67
CA TYR A 137 0.53 -7.93 -7.32
C TYR A 137 0.09 -7.13 -8.55
N GLN A 138 1.00 -6.84 -9.47
CA GLN A 138 0.66 -6.15 -10.72
C GLN A 138 -0.36 -6.97 -11.54
N CYS A 139 -0.14 -8.28 -11.69
CA CYS A 139 -1.09 -9.19 -12.33
C CYS A 139 -2.48 -9.15 -11.67
N LEU A 140 -2.55 -9.21 -10.33
CA LEU A 140 -3.81 -9.04 -9.59
C LEU A 140 -4.52 -7.72 -9.92
N GLN A 141 -3.77 -6.62 -10.05
CA GLN A 141 -4.36 -5.34 -10.40
C GLN A 141 -4.84 -5.29 -11.85
N THR A 142 -4.04 -5.78 -12.80
CA THR A 142 -4.28 -5.58 -14.23
C THR A 142 -5.22 -6.61 -14.84
N GLU A 143 -5.08 -7.88 -14.46
CA GLU A 143 -5.85 -8.98 -15.03
C GLU A 143 -7.12 -9.28 -14.23
N TYR A 144 -7.04 -9.12 -12.90
CA TYR A 144 -8.15 -9.44 -11.99
C TYR A 144 -8.85 -8.21 -11.39
N GLY A 145 -8.37 -6.99 -11.71
CA GLY A 145 -9.00 -5.75 -11.25
C GLY A 145 -8.95 -5.53 -9.73
N VAL A 146 -8.07 -6.22 -9.01
CA VAL A 146 -8.01 -6.16 -7.55
C VAL A 146 -7.41 -4.83 -7.10
N SER A 147 -8.20 -4.05 -6.34
CA SER A 147 -7.73 -2.80 -5.76
C SER A 147 -6.92 -3.04 -4.48
N GLN A 148 -6.07 -2.08 -4.07
CA GLN A 148 -5.37 -2.17 -2.78
C GLN A 148 -6.33 -2.31 -1.59
N GLU A 149 -7.50 -1.69 -1.71
CA GLU A 149 -8.51 -1.69 -0.66
C GLU A 149 -9.22 -3.05 -0.55
N ASP A 150 -9.06 -3.95 -1.53
CA ASP A 150 -9.64 -5.30 -1.50
C ASP A 150 -8.57 -6.39 -1.29
N LEU A 151 -7.31 -5.99 -1.13
CA LEU A 151 -6.16 -6.89 -1.03
C LEU A 151 -5.66 -7.02 0.41
N ILE A 152 -5.58 -8.26 0.88
CA ILE A 152 -4.88 -8.64 2.11
C ILE A 152 -3.61 -9.38 1.72
N LEU A 153 -2.48 -9.01 2.31
CA LEU A 153 -1.23 -9.73 2.14
C LEU A 153 -1.04 -10.73 3.28
N TYR A 154 -0.62 -11.94 2.96
CA TYR A 154 -0.34 -12.99 3.93
C TYR A 154 1.10 -13.48 3.72
N GLY A 155 1.92 -13.48 4.77
CA GLY A 155 3.28 -14.01 4.71
C GLY A 155 3.57 -15.00 5.82
N GLN A 156 3.95 -16.23 5.45
CA GLN A 156 4.37 -17.27 6.38
C GLN A 156 5.90 -17.33 6.48
N SER A 157 6.45 -17.28 7.69
CA SER A 157 7.88 -17.42 7.95
C SER A 157 8.73 -16.50 7.06
N VAL A 158 9.57 -17.05 6.17
CA VAL A 158 10.36 -16.29 5.18
C VAL A 158 9.49 -15.41 4.28
N GLY A 159 8.27 -15.84 3.96
CA GLY A 159 7.29 -15.11 3.15
C GLY A 159 6.84 -13.78 3.78
N SER A 160 7.06 -13.58 5.08
CA SER A 160 6.89 -12.26 5.73
C SER A 160 7.80 -11.19 5.12
N GLY A 161 8.95 -11.58 4.56
CA GLY A 161 9.91 -10.73 3.88
C GLY A 161 9.33 -9.96 2.67
N PRO A 162 8.92 -10.66 1.60
CA PRO A 162 8.27 -10.05 0.44
C PRO A 162 6.92 -9.42 0.81
N THR A 163 6.14 -10.04 1.71
CA THR A 163 4.87 -9.46 2.20
C THR A 163 5.06 -8.07 2.80
N LEU A 164 5.99 -7.88 3.75
CA LEU A 164 6.24 -6.58 4.38
C LEU A 164 6.94 -5.60 3.44
N HIS A 165 7.70 -6.10 2.46
CA HIS A 165 8.27 -5.27 1.40
C HIS A 165 7.16 -4.59 0.60
N LEU A 166 6.20 -5.37 0.09
CA LEU A 166 5.07 -4.84 -0.65
C LEU A 166 4.17 -3.98 0.23
N ALA A 167 3.80 -4.45 1.42
CA ALA A 167 2.94 -3.72 2.36
C ALA A 167 3.49 -2.32 2.72
N SER A 168 4.81 -2.18 2.83
CA SER A 168 5.45 -0.90 3.16
C SER A 168 5.29 0.17 2.06
N LYS A 169 4.95 -0.25 0.84
CA LYS A 169 4.79 0.62 -0.35
C LYS A 169 3.32 0.91 -0.67
N LEU A 170 2.38 0.11 -0.18
CA LEU A 170 0.96 0.21 -0.50
C LEU A 170 0.19 0.97 0.61
N PRO A 171 -0.18 2.24 0.40
CA PRO A 171 -0.77 3.06 1.46
C PRO A 171 -2.23 2.69 1.80
N ARG A 172 -2.95 2.02 0.89
CA ARG A 172 -4.38 1.73 1.03
C ARG A 172 -4.69 0.25 1.21
N LEU A 173 -3.68 -0.55 1.54
CA LEU A 173 -3.83 -1.99 1.73
C LEU A 173 -4.92 -2.30 2.76
N ARG A 174 -5.73 -3.35 2.52
CA ARG A 174 -6.80 -3.76 3.42
C ARG A 174 -6.24 -4.22 4.76
N GLY A 175 -5.26 -5.11 4.74
CA GLY A 175 -4.63 -5.67 5.93
C GLY A 175 -3.43 -6.53 5.59
N VAL A 176 -2.69 -6.92 6.63
CA VAL A 176 -1.55 -7.83 6.56
C VAL A 176 -1.71 -8.92 7.61
N VAL A 177 -1.45 -10.17 7.22
CA VAL A 177 -1.30 -11.31 8.12
C VAL A 177 0.15 -11.77 8.09
N LEU A 178 0.79 -11.83 9.26
CA LEU A 178 2.12 -12.39 9.44
C LEU A 178 2.01 -13.68 10.25
N HIS A 179 2.28 -14.81 9.61
CA HIS A 179 2.26 -16.11 10.24
C HIS A 179 3.69 -16.56 10.53
N SER A 180 4.04 -16.72 11.80
CA SER A 180 5.39 -17.10 12.26
C SER A 180 6.50 -16.26 11.64
N GLY A 181 6.22 -14.95 11.49
CA GLY A 181 7.05 -14.03 10.71
C GLY A 181 8.41 -13.73 11.34
N ILE A 182 9.39 -13.40 10.49
CA ILE A 182 10.77 -13.13 10.91
C ILE A 182 11.03 -11.63 11.05
N LEU A 183 11.83 -11.23 12.04
CA LEU A 183 12.34 -9.85 12.14
C LEU A 183 13.39 -9.55 11.07
N SER A 184 14.25 -10.53 10.82
CA SER A 184 15.21 -10.61 9.72
C SER A 184 15.91 -11.98 9.70
N GLY A 185 16.57 -12.33 8.60
CA GLY A 185 17.21 -13.63 8.41
C GLY A 185 18.31 -13.93 9.44
N LEU A 186 19.23 -12.99 9.69
CA LEU A 186 20.30 -13.19 10.67
C LEU A 186 19.79 -13.34 12.10
N ARG A 187 18.66 -12.70 12.43
CA ARG A 187 18.06 -12.82 13.77
C ARG A 187 17.46 -14.20 14.03
N VAL A 188 17.03 -14.88 12.97
CA VAL A 188 16.60 -16.28 13.05
C VAL A 188 17.82 -17.17 13.25
N LEU A 189 18.83 -17.05 12.38
CA LEU A 189 20.00 -17.95 12.39
C LEU A 189 20.91 -17.80 13.60
N CYS A 190 21.14 -16.56 14.07
CA CYS A 190 22.16 -16.29 15.08
C CYS A 190 21.60 -15.74 16.40
N HIS A 191 20.27 -15.60 16.53
CA HIS A 191 19.60 -14.97 17.69
C HIS A 191 20.16 -13.59 18.09
N VAL A 192 20.78 -12.87 17.14
CA VAL A 192 21.47 -11.61 17.41
C VAL A 192 20.52 -10.42 17.58
N LYS A 193 20.94 -9.43 18.37
CA LYS A 193 20.18 -8.17 18.55
C LYS A 193 20.53 -7.09 17.52
N PHE A 194 21.58 -7.24 16.72
CA PHE A 194 22.06 -6.23 15.77
C PHE A 194 21.73 -6.56 14.30
N THR A 195 21.66 -5.53 13.45
CA THR A 195 21.34 -5.65 12.03
C THR A 195 22.60 -5.40 11.21
N PHE A 196 23.12 -6.41 10.51
CA PHE A 196 24.28 -6.28 9.63
C PHE A 196 23.89 -5.87 8.20
N CYS A 197 24.87 -5.45 7.40
CA CYS A 197 24.66 -5.13 5.98
C CYS A 197 24.19 -6.37 5.18
N CYS A 198 24.69 -7.56 5.51
CA CYS A 198 24.34 -8.84 4.87
C CYS A 198 23.02 -9.47 5.35
N ASP A 199 22.27 -8.78 6.22
CA ASP A 199 21.01 -9.30 6.75
C ASP A 199 19.89 -9.17 5.70
N ILE A 200 19.17 -10.27 5.45
CA ILE A 200 18.05 -10.32 4.52
C ILE A 200 16.73 -10.11 5.25
N TYR A 201 15.72 -9.60 4.53
CA TYR A 201 14.37 -9.41 5.02
C TYR A 201 14.32 -8.61 6.32
N LYS A 202 14.92 -7.42 6.33
CA LYS A 202 14.93 -6.45 7.46
C LYS A 202 13.52 -5.94 7.79
N ASN A 203 12.62 -6.83 8.17
CA ASN A 203 11.21 -6.61 8.44
C ASN A 203 11.01 -5.70 9.64
N ILE A 204 11.94 -5.73 10.60
CA ILE A 204 12.04 -4.76 11.70
C ILE A 204 11.99 -3.29 11.24
N ASN A 205 12.49 -2.98 10.04
CA ASN A 205 12.45 -1.64 9.47
C ASN A 205 11.19 -1.39 8.62
N LYS A 206 10.70 -2.43 7.94
CA LYS A 206 9.56 -2.33 7.03
C LYS A 206 8.23 -2.27 7.77
N ILE A 207 8.07 -3.02 8.86
CA ILE A 207 6.83 -3.08 9.64
C ILE A 207 6.37 -1.70 10.11
N LYS A 208 7.33 -0.85 10.48
CA LYS A 208 7.11 0.55 10.88
C LYS A 208 6.56 1.43 9.76
N LYS A 209 6.47 0.97 8.52
CA LYS A 209 5.95 1.72 7.36
C LYS A 209 4.57 1.23 6.92
N VAL A 210 4.11 0.08 7.44
CA VAL A 210 2.80 -0.48 7.13
C VAL A 210 1.71 0.39 7.74
N LYS A 211 0.67 0.73 6.94
CA LYS A 211 -0.39 1.70 7.28
C LYS A 211 -1.78 1.07 7.43
N CYS A 212 -1.83 -0.25 7.56
CA CYS A 212 -3.05 -1.04 7.64
C CYS A 212 -2.99 -1.96 8.86
N PRO A 213 -4.14 -2.51 9.27
CA PRO A 213 -4.20 -3.52 10.33
C PRO A 213 -3.22 -4.67 10.05
N VAL A 214 -2.44 -5.03 11.06
CA VAL A 214 -1.49 -6.16 11.01
C VAL A 214 -1.89 -7.20 12.05
N LEU A 215 -2.35 -8.36 11.58
CA LEU A 215 -2.52 -9.55 12.39
C LEU A 215 -1.20 -10.33 12.44
N VAL A 216 -0.77 -10.71 13.64
CA VAL A 216 0.35 -11.65 13.83
C VAL A 216 -0.17 -12.94 14.45
N ILE A 217 0.18 -14.06 13.83
CA ILE A 217 -0.10 -15.42 14.32
C ILE A 217 1.23 -16.10 14.59
N HIS A 218 1.43 -16.65 15.80
CA HIS A 218 2.70 -17.31 16.15
C HIS A 218 2.49 -18.36 17.24
N GLY A 219 3.15 -19.52 17.09
CA GLY A 219 3.24 -20.56 18.12
C GLY A 219 4.14 -20.15 19.28
N THR A 220 3.78 -20.51 20.51
CA THR A 220 4.62 -20.20 21.69
C THR A 220 5.82 -21.12 21.83
N GLU A 221 5.79 -22.29 21.18
CA GLU A 221 6.84 -23.33 21.19
C GLU A 221 7.48 -23.46 19.80
N ASP A 222 7.50 -22.36 19.03
CA ASP A 222 8.18 -22.30 17.74
C ASP A 222 9.71 -22.36 17.92
N ASP A 223 10.28 -23.51 17.55
CA ASP A 223 11.69 -23.87 17.65
C ASP A 223 12.52 -23.42 16.44
N VAL A 224 11.87 -23.01 15.34
CA VAL A 224 12.53 -22.52 14.13
C VAL A 224 12.64 -21.00 14.16
N VAL A 225 11.53 -20.31 14.44
CA VAL A 225 11.45 -18.86 14.55
C VAL A 225 10.87 -18.54 15.92
N ASN A 226 11.75 -18.28 16.89
CA ASN A 226 11.33 -17.97 18.25
C ASN A 226 10.18 -16.94 18.30
N TRP A 227 9.14 -17.24 19.08
CA TRP A 227 7.93 -16.42 19.28
C TRP A 227 8.19 -14.92 19.50
N LEU A 228 9.33 -14.55 20.09
CA LEU A 228 9.75 -13.16 20.27
C LEU A 228 9.81 -12.37 18.95
N HIS A 229 9.99 -13.03 17.80
CA HIS A 229 9.96 -12.40 16.49
C HIS A 229 8.56 -11.86 16.16
N GLY A 230 7.53 -12.70 16.26
CA GLY A 230 6.14 -12.32 16.07
C GLY A 230 5.71 -11.25 17.08
N ASN A 231 6.01 -11.44 18.36
CA ASN A 231 5.69 -10.47 19.41
C ASN A 231 6.30 -9.09 19.14
N LYS A 232 7.56 -9.03 18.69
CA LYS A 232 8.21 -7.76 18.33
C LYS A 232 7.61 -7.15 17.07
N LEU A 233 7.32 -7.94 16.03
CA LEU A 233 6.66 -7.44 14.82
C LEU A 233 5.30 -6.81 15.16
N TRP A 234 4.52 -7.47 16.00
CA TRP A 234 3.23 -6.98 16.47
C TRP A 234 3.37 -5.66 17.23
N LYS A 235 4.25 -5.58 18.23
CA LYS A 235 4.51 -4.34 19.00
C LYS A 235 5.01 -3.17 18.15
N MET A 236 5.65 -3.46 17.01
CA MET A 236 6.23 -2.45 16.12
C MET A 236 5.29 -2.05 14.97
N ALA A 237 4.17 -2.75 14.79
CA ALA A 237 3.16 -2.37 13.82
C ALA A 237 2.48 -1.06 14.25
N ARG A 238 2.12 -0.22 13.28
CA ARG A 238 1.42 1.05 13.54
C ARG A 238 -0.04 0.84 13.94
N ASP A 239 -0.65 -0.15 13.34
CA ASP A 239 -2.05 -0.53 13.53
C ASP A 239 -2.07 -2.04 13.83
N PRO A 240 -1.64 -2.45 15.04
CA PRO A 240 -1.63 -3.86 15.44
C PRO A 240 -3.07 -4.34 15.65
N TYR A 241 -3.46 -5.40 14.93
CA TYR A 241 -4.68 -6.14 15.24
C TYR A 241 -4.42 -7.13 16.38
N GLU A 242 -5.45 -7.56 17.10
CA GLU A 242 -5.31 -8.54 18.19
C GLU A 242 -4.53 -9.78 17.71
N PRO A 243 -3.37 -10.11 18.30
CA PRO A 243 -2.54 -11.20 17.81
C PRO A 243 -3.12 -12.55 18.22
N LEU A 244 -2.72 -13.61 17.52
CA LEU A 244 -3.01 -14.99 17.90
C LEU A 244 -1.72 -15.69 18.35
N TRP A 245 -1.61 -15.93 19.66
CA TRP A 245 -0.53 -16.75 20.22
C TRP A 245 -1.06 -18.15 20.50
N ILE A 246 -0.62 -19.13 19.71
CA ILE A 246 -1.06 -20.52 19.84
C ILE A 246 -0.19 -21.21 20.88
N LYS A 247 -0.76 -21.48 22.06
CA LYS A 247 -0.07 -22.18 23.14
C LYS A 247 0.27 -23.61 22.72
N GLY A 248 1.53 -24.00 22.89
CA GLY A 248 2.04 -25.31 22.45
C GLY A 248 2.20 -25.46 20.93
N GLY A 249 1.89 -24.42 20.15
CA GLY A 249 2.08 -24.43 18.71
C GLY A 249 3.55 -24.27 18.33
N GLY A 250 4.01 -25.05 17.36
CA GLY A 250 5.34 -24.99 16.75
C GLY A 250 5.34 -24.21 15.43
N HIS A 251 6.39 -24.34 14.62
CA HIS A 251 6.54 -23.54 13.39
C HIS A 251 5.59 -23.94 12.24
N CYS A 252 5.33 -25.25 12.09
CA CYS A 252 4.71 -25.83 10.90
C CYS A 252 3.38 -26.56 11.18
N ASN A 253 2.79 -26.35 12.37
CA ASN A 253 1.57 -27.07 12.78
C ASN A 253 0.41 -26.14 13.18
N LEU A 254 0.57 -24.82 13.06
CA LEU A 254 -0.40 -23.85 13.57
C LEU A 254 -1.75 -23.97 12.88
N GLU A 255 -1.76 -24.32 11.59
CA GLU A 255 -2.96 -24.50 10.78
C GLU A 255 -3.84 -25.65 11.28
N LEU A 256 -3.29 -26.59 12.07
CA LEU A 256 -4.02 -27.71 12.66
C LEU A 256 -4.84 -27.30 13.89
N TYR A 257 -4.54 -26.15 14.50
CA TYR A 257 -5.26 -25.67 15.68
C TYR A 257 -6.56 -24.98 15.26
N PRO A 258 -7.72 -25.31 15.86
CA PRO A 258 -9.00 -24.67 15.53
C PRO A 258 -8.99 -23.14 15.70
N ASP A 259 -8.17 -22.66 16.63
CA ASP A 259 -7.98 -21.23 16.89
C ASP A 259 -7.45 -20.47 15.67
N TYR A 260 -6.61 -21.11 14.86
CA TYR A 260 -6.00 -20.51 13.67
C TYR A 260 -7.08 -20.03 12.69
N ILE A 261 -7.95 -20.94 12.25
CA ILE A 261 -8.97 -20.60 11.26
C ILE A 261 -10.03 -19.67 11.86
N ARG A 262 -10.41 -19.88 13.13
CA ARG A 262 -11.38 -19.03 13.83
C ARG A 262 -10.92 -17.58 13.92
N HIS A 263 -9.66 -17.35 14.27
CA HIS A 263 -9.11 -16.01 14.40
C HIS A 263 -8.94 -15.33 13.04
N LEU A 264 -8.51 -16.08 12.02
CA LEU A 264 -8.44 -15.58 10.65
C LEU A 264 -9.81 -15.18 10.13
N CYS A 265 -10.85 -16.01 10.30
CA CYS A 265 -12.21 -15.67 9.90
C CYS A 265 -12.67 -14.34 10.51
N ARG A 266 -12.44 -14.15 11.82
CA ARG A 266 -12.76 -12.90 12.50
C ARG A 266 -12.02 -11.70 11.91
N PHE A 267 -10.70 -11.84 11.67
CA PHE A 267 -9.92 -10.78 11.05
C PHE A 267 -10.44 -10.41 9.65
N ILE A 268 -10.69 -11.41 8.80
CA ILE A 268 -11.22 -11.19 7.44
C ILE A 268 -12.58 -10.51 7.47
N GLN A 269 -13.51 -10.97 8.34
CA GLN A 269 -14.84 -10.35 8.49
C GLN A 269 -14.75 -8.89 8.95
N GLU A 270 -13.87 -8.57 9.90
CA GLU A 270 -13.64 -7.18 10.30
C GLU A 270 -13.06 -6.35 9.17
N MET A 271 -12.15 -6.93 8.37
CA MET A 271 -11.60 -6.27 7.20
C MET A 271 -12.68 -6.00 6.14
N GLU A 272 -13.61 -6.93 5.88
CA GLU A 272 -14.74 -6.73 4.96
C GLU A 272 -15.71 -5.64 5.42
N ASN A 273 -15.88 -5.50 6.73
CA ASN A 273 -16.74 -4.49 7.34
C ASN A 273 -16.07 -3.14 7.50
N MET A 274 -14.74 -3.08 7.38
CA MET A 274 -14.00 -1.83 7.37
C MET A 274 -14.39 -1.02 6.12
N ASN A 275 -14.78 0.23 6.29
CA ASN A 275 -14.97 1.14 5.16
C ASN A 275 -14.10 2.38 5.36
N THR A 276 -13.95 3.18 4.30
CA THR A 276 -13.09 4.38 4.32
C THR A 276 -13.49 5.33 5.44
N LYS A 277 -14.78 5.44 5.77
CA LYS A 277 -15.28 6.28 6.87
C LYS A 277 -14.84 5.74 8.24
N ILE A 278 -14.97 4.44 8.48
CA ILE A 278 -14.52 3.78 9.71
C ILE A 278 -13.00 3.94 9.87
N ARG A 279 -12.24 3.72 8.79
CA ARG A 279 -10.78 3.87 8.80
C ARG A 279 -10.34 5.30 9.10
N LEU A 280 -10.97 6.29 8.46
CA LEU A 280 -10.70 7.71 8.72
C LEU A 280 -11.10 8.12 10.15
N ASN A 281 -12.18 7.55 10.69
CA ASN A 281 -12.58 7.81 12.08
C ASN A 281 -11.57 7.23 13.08
N LYS A 282 -11.07 6.00 12.88
CA LYS A 282 -10.01 5.41 13.71
C LYS A 282 -8.75 6.28 13.71
N ILE A 283 -8.28 6.68 12.52
CA ILE A 283 -7.11 7.56 12.39
C ILE A 283 -7.33 8.91 13.09
N ARG A 284 -8.52 9.52 12.96
CA ARG A 284 -8.83 10.78 13.65
C ARG A 284 -8.83 10.62 15.17
N GLN A 285 -9.35 9.51 15.69
CA GLN A 285 -9.35 9.24 17.13
C GLN A 285 -7.92 9.11 17.69
N GLU A 286 -7.03 8.43 16.96
CA GLU A 286 -5.60 8.31 17.34
C GLU A 286 -4.87 9.66 17.30
N LEU A 287 -5.15 10.50 16.30
CA LEU A 287 -4.56 11.84 16.20
C LEU A 287 -5.07 12.83 17.27
N HIS A 288 -6.23 12.58 17.86
CA HIS A 288 -6.85 13.44 18.89
C HIS A 288 -6.45 13.11 20.33
N LEU A 289 -5.55 12.14 20.57
CA LEU A 289 -5.01 11.87 21.90
C LEU A 289 -3.54 12.32 21.99
N PRO A 290 -3.33 13.48 22.63
CA PRO A 290 -2.58 13.47 23.88
C PRO A 290 -3.30 14.31 24.95
N ILE A 291 -3.90 13.64 25.94
CA ILE A 291 -4.21 14.27 27.23
C ILE A 291 -2.92 14.17 28.06
N ARG A 292 -2.14 15.25 28.12
CA ARG A 292 -1.15 15.41 29.19
C ARG A 292 -1.92 15.66 30.49
N SER A 293 -1.68 14.82 31.48
CA SER A 293 -2.08 15.09 32.87
C SER A 293 -1.38 16.36 33.34
N ASN A 294 -2.13 17.46 33.46
CA ASN A 294 -1.66 18.64 34.18
C ASN A 294 -1.65 18.30 35.68
N THR A 295 -0.47 18.03 36.22
CA THR A 295 -0.20 18.31 37.62
C THR A 295 -0.25 19.82 37.79
N ASN A 296 -1.29 20.30 38.48
CA ASN A 296 -1.43 21.70 38.85
C ASN A 296 -0.33 22.09 39.84
N THR A 297 0.64 22.86 39.38
CA THR A 297 1.31 23.88 40.21
C THR A 297 1.48 25.13 39.36
N GLY A 298 0.89 26.23 39.84
CA GLY A 298 0.62 27.43 39.07
C GLY A 298 1.87 28.14 38.55
N SER A 299 1.73 28.69 37.35
CA SER A 299 2.36 29.94 36.94
C SER A 299 1.67 30.39 35.65
N ALA A 300 1.01 31.54 35.71
CA ALA A 300 0.36 32.16 34.59
C ALA A 300 1.39 32.59 33.51
N ASN A 301 0.91 32.72 32.28
CA ASN A 301 1.50 33.46 31.14
C ASN A 301 2.57 32.77 30.30
N ARG A 302 2.13 32.15 29.19
CA ARG A 302 2.24 32.71 27.82
C ARG A 302 1.96 31.63 26.78
N CYS A 303 0.79 31.70 26.14
CA CYS A 303 0.60 31.09 24.83
C CYS A 303 0.31 32.22 23.85
N CYS A 304 1.15 32.34 22.82
CA CYS A 304 1.03 33.31 21.74
C CYS A 304 -0.36 33.21 21.08
N ARG A 305 -1.27 34.10 21.47
CA ARG A 305 -2.48 34.40 20.71
C ARG A 305 -2.05 35.07 19.41
N ILE A 306 -2.19 34.36 18.30
CA ILE A 306 -2.25 34.99 16.98
C ILE A 306 -3.45 35.94 17.02
N LYS A 307 -3.17 37.24 17.12
CA LYS A 307 -4.18 38.30 17.03
C LYS A 307 -4.69 38.33 15.59
N CYS A 308 -5.82 37.70 15.32
CA CYS A 308 -6.63 38.12 14.18
C CYS A 308 -7.16 39.52 14.50
N CYS A 309 -6.60 40.54 13.86
CA CYS A 309 -7.07 41.91 13.96
C CYS A 309 -8.53 41.97 13.49
N GLN A 310 -9.44 42.31 14.40
CA GLN A 310 -10.78 42.75 14.02
C GLN A 310 -10.66 44.14 13.36
N PRO A 311 -11.30 44.37 12.20
CA PRO A 311 -11.34 45.70 11.63
C PRO A 311 -12.20 46.61 12.50
N LYS A 312 -11.65 47.75 12.93
CA LYS A 312 -12.41 48.84 13.55
C LYS A 312 -13.34 49.44 12.50
N CYS A 313 -14.65 49.38 12.73
CA CYS A 313 -15.63 50.11 11.93
C CYS A 313 -15.50 51.61 12.24
N GLN A 314 -15.36 52.45 11.22
CA GLN A 314 -15.13 53.89 11.38
C GLN A 314 -16.39 54.73 11.68
N GLU A 315 -17.58 54.12 11.79
CA GLU A 315 -18.85 54.86 11.89
C GLU A 315 -19.76 54.51 13.10
N CYS A 316 -19.29 53.79 14.14
CA CYS A 316 -20.18 53.51 15.29
C CYS A 316 -19.46 53.40 16.65
N PRO A 317 -19.75 54.28 17.64
CA PRO A 317 -19.11 54.26 18.95
C PRO A 317 -19.93 53.54 20.03
N LYS A 318 -20.53 52.36 19.74
CA LYS A 318 -21.20 51.54 20.79
C LYS A 318 -20.78 50.08 20.74
N LEU A 319 -20.50 49.52 21.92
CA LEU A 319 -19.90 48.19 22.13
C LEU A 319 -20.83 46.98 21.90
N SER A 320 -22.04 47.18 21.37
CA SER A 320 -23.07 46.13 21.28
C SER A 320 -23.94 46.23 20.02
N CYS A 321 -23.33 46.24 18.83
CA CYS A 321 -24.06 46.15 17.56
C CYS A 321 -24.30 44.68 17.17
N THR A 322 -25.56 44.22 17.22
CA THR A 322 -25.97 42.84 16.92
C THR A 322 -26.12 42.51 15.43
N LYS A 323 -25.78 43.43 14.52
CA LYS A 323 -25.91 43.20 13.05
C LYS A 323 -24.72 42.48 12.40
N CYS A 324 -23.61 42.25 13.12
CA CYS A 324 -22.44 41.56 12.58
C CYS A 324 -22.14 40.25 13.35
N CYS A 325 -23.09 39.31 13.34
CA CYS A 325 -22.83 37.94 13.75
C CYS A 325 -22.66 37.05 12.52
N TRP A 326 -21.43 36.73 12.13
CA TRP A 326 -21.14 35.61 11.23
C TRP A 326 -20.46 34.49 12.03
N LYS A 327 -21.27 33.54 12.49
CA LYS A 327 -20.82 32.19 12.86
C LYS A 327 -20.63 31.39 11.56
N PRO A 328 -19.52 30.65 11.35
CA PRO A 328 -19.44 29.73 10.22
C PRO A 328 -19.96 28.34 10.62
N LYS A 329 -21.17 28.00 10.15
CA LYS A 329 -21.52 26.61 9.77
C LYS A 329 -21.34 26.47 8.25
N TRP A 330 -20.99 25.25 7.87
CA TRP A 330 -20.51 24.71 6.58
C TRP A 330 -21.34 25.01 5.30
N PRO A 331 -20.83 24.64 4.10
CA PRO A 331 -20.90 25.45 2.88
C PRO A 331 -22.00 25.01 1.92
N LYS A 332 -22.67 25.99 1.32
CA LYS A 332 -23.22 25.99 -0.05
C LYS A 332 -23.92 27.33 -0.26
N CYS A 333 -23.76 27.87 -1.47
CA CYS A 333 -24.27 29.15 -1.94
C CYS A 333 -23.49 30.36 -1.39
N TRP A 334 -23.04 31.22 -2.29
CA TRP A 334 -23.47 32.62 -2.31
C TRP A 334 -23.04 33.23 -3.65
N ILE A 335 -24.04 33.49 -4.49
CA ILE A 335 -24.02 34.57 -5.47
C ILE A 335 -24.04 35.86 -4.65
N PRO A 336 -23.11 36.82 -4.81
CA PRO A 336 -23.17 38.05 -4.06
C PRO A 336 -24.14 39.04 -4.73
N SER A 337 -25.26 39.31 -4.06
CA SER A 337 -26.09 40.49 -4.29
C SER A 337 -25.71 41.58 -3.29
N CYS A 338 -24.59 42.28 -3.53
CA CYS A 338 -24.37 43.62 -2.98
C CYS A 338 -23.20 44.31 -3.71
N VAL A 339 -23.49 45.45 -4.33
CA VAL A 339 -22.67 46.11 -5.37
C VAL A 339 -21.69 47.15 -4.79
N ASN A 340 -21.60 47.36 -3.47
CA ASN A 340 -20.87 48.53 -2.93
C ASN A 340 -19.83 48.29 -1.81
N CYS A 341 -19.34 47.06 -1.61
CA CYS A 341 -18.22 46.82 -0.67
C CYS A 341 -17.07 46.02 -1.30
N CYS A 342 -16.42 46.58 -2.31
CA CYS A 342 -15.09 46.17 -2.76
C CYS A 342 -14.16 47.39 -2.82
N ARG A 343 -13.62 47.81 -1.67
CA ARG A 343 -12.31 48.48 -1.66
C ARG A 343 -11.27 47.44 -1.23
N TRP A 344 -10.67 46.79 -2.21
CA TRP A 344 -9.49 45.96 -2.02
C TRP A 344 -8.25 46.85 -1.85
N PRO A 345 -7.24 46.44 -1.05
CA PRO A 345 -6.00 47.18 -0.93
C PRO A 345 -5.26 47.22 -2.29
N LYS A 346 -4.76 48.40 -2.66
CA LYS A 346 -3.94 48.60 -3.85
C LYS A 346 -2.65 47.78 -3.75
N CYS A 347 -2.41 46.90 -4.72
CA CYS A 347 -1.11 46.28 -4.96
C CYS A 347 -0.17 47.35 -5.58
N PRO A 348 1.05 47.61 -5.06
CA PRO A 348 1.89 48.71 -5.56
C PRO A 348 2.53 48.49 -6.94
N LYS A 349 2.18 47.43 -7.69
CA LYS A 349 2.76 47.14 -9.02
C LYS A 349 1.76 46.47 -9.97
N CYS A 350 0.69 47.16 -10.35
CA CYS A 350 -0.10 46.82 -11.56
C CYS A 350 -0.81 48.09 -12.07
N LEU A 351 -0.38 48.60 -13.23
CA LEU A 351 -1.02 49.68 -13.96
C LEU A 351 -2.03 49.09 -14.97
N ARG A 352 -3.34 49.24 -14.68
CA ARG A 352 -4.51 49.40 -15.59
C ARG A 352 -5.77 48.68 -15.07
N PRO A 353 -6.98 49.24 -15.34
CA PRO A 353 -8.15 49.05 -14.49
C PRO A 353 -9.03 47.87 -14.91
N CYS A 354 -9.63 47.21 -13.91
CA CYS A 354 -10.70 46.23 -14.12
C CYS A 354 -11.98 46.94 -14.57
N CYS A 355 -12.62 46.45 -15.63
CA CYS A 355 -14.03 46.70 -15.91
C CYS A 355 -14.79 45.38 -15.91
N CYS A 356 -15.72 45.23 -14.97
CA CYS A 356 -16.74 44.19 -14.93
C CYS A 356 -18.01 44.80 -14.32
N ILE A 357 -18.93 45.37 -15.12
CA ILE A 357 -20.38 45.32 -14.83
C ILE A 357 -21.18 45.43 -16.17
N PRO A 358 -22.52 45.23 -16.22
CA PRO A 358 -23.16 44.21 -17.06
C PRO A 358 -24.12 44.81 -18.11
N LYS A 359 -24.68 43.96 -18.99
CA LYS A 359 -25.67 44.27 -20.05
C LYS A 359 -25.11 44.99 -21.29
N CYS A 360 -24.87 44.21 -22.35
CA CYS A 360 -25.10 44.65 -23.72
C CYS A 360 -25.79 43.54 -24.50
N LEU A 361 -27.02 43.84 -24.90
CA LEU A 361 -27.77 43.14 -25.94
C LEU A 361 -27.11 43.43 -27.30
N ARG A 362 -27.04 42.40 -28.16
CA ARG A 362 -26.61 42.38 -29.57
C ARG A 362 -25.09 42.24 -29.86
N PRO A 363 -24.72 41.43 -30.88
CA PRO A 363 -23.33 41.12 -31.19
C PRO A 363 -22.71 42.23 -32.05
N LEU A 364 -21.61 42.82 -31.59
CA LEU A 364 -20.73 43.61 -32.43
C LEU A 364 -19.56 42.71 -32.88
N ARG A 365 -19.36 42.69 -34.20
CA ARG A 365 -18.35 41.94 -34.95
C ARG A 365 -16.94 42.13 -34.38
N CYS A 366 -16.21 41.03 -34.17
CA CYS A 366 -14.75 41.04 -34.15
C CYS A 366 -14.27 40.81 -35.59
N THR A 367 -13.54 41.77 -36.17
CA THR A 367 -13.07 41.73 -37.57
C THR A 367 -11.88 40.79 -37.81
N ASN A 368 -11.49 39.92 -36.87
CA ASN A 368 -10.31 39.06 -37.02
C ASN A 368 -10.47 37.57 -36.65
N CYS A 369 -11.69 37.01 -36.62
CA CYS A 369 -11.88 35.56 -36.48
C CYS A 369 -12.96 35.02 -37.43
N PHE A 370 -12.53 34.39 -38.53
CA PHE A 370 -13.33 33.44 -39.31
C PHE A 370 -13.28 32.06 -38.64
N ASN A 371 -14.24 31.75 -37.77
CA ASN A 371 -15.14 30.59 -37.88
C ASN A 371 -15.92 30.38 -36.58
N TRP A 372 -17.19 30.01 -36.76
CA TRP A 372 -18.24 29.89 -35.75
C TRP A 372 -18.57 28.43 -35.45
N GLN A 373 -19.07 28.22 -34.21
CA GLN A 373 -19.94 27.15 -33.69
C GLN A 373 -19.30 26.27 -32.61
N CYS A 374 -19.98 25.92 -31.52
CA CYS A 374 -21.08 26.54 -30.78
C CYS A 374 -21.12 25.79 -29.43
N CYS A 375 -21.62 26.45 -28.39
CA CYS A 375 -21.77 25.87 -27.06
C CYS A 375 -22.79 24.71 -27.07
N CYS A 376 -22.43 23.58 -26.45
CA CYS A 376 -23.40 22.76 -25.74
C CYS A 376 -22.85 22.22 -24.41
N THR A 377 -23.76 22.15 -23.46
CA THR A 377 -23.61 21.97 -22.03
C THR A 377 -23.34 20.50 -21.64
N LYS A 378 -22.58 20.32 -20.54
CA LYS A 378 -22.21 19.06 -19.86
C LYS A 378 -21.07 18.23 -20.48
N CYS A 379 -19.84 18.46 -20.00
CA CYS A 379 -18.79 17.44 -19.94
C CYS A 379 -17.81 17.78 -18.80
N PHE A 380 -18.00 17.15 -17.64
CA PHE A 380 -16.94 17.02 -16.63
C PHE A 380 -16.16 15.75 -16.99
N ASN A 381 -15.08 15.89 -17.76
CA ASN A 381 -14.05 14.86 -17.84
C ASN A 381 -12.71 15.55 -18.07
N TRP A 382 -11.80 15.47 -17.09
CA TRP A 382 -10.44 16.01 -17.19
C TRP A 382 -9.47 14.85 -17.44
N GLN A 383 -9.29 14.55 -18.73
CA GLN A 383 -8.06 13.98 -19.26
C GLN A 383 -7.88 14.55 -20.66
N CYS A 384 -6.94 15.50 -20.81
CA CYS A 384 -6.07 15.59 -21.98
C CYS A 384 -4.97 16.62 -21.73
N CYS A 385 -3.73 16.12 -21.77
CA CYS A 385 -2.49 16.87 -21.75
C CYS A 385 -2.39 17.84 -22.95
N CYS A 386 -1.70 18.96 -22.77
CA CYS A 386 -0.88 19.48 -23.86
C CYS A 386 0.40 20.14 -23.32
N THR A 387 1.50 19.44 -23.59
CA THR A 387 2.90 19.85 -23.50
C THR A 387 3.20 20.95 -24.51
N LYS A 388 3.57 22.15 -24.03
CA LYS A 388 4.49 23.13 -24.66
C LYS A 388 4.36 24.47 -23.93
N CYS A 389 5.29 24.78 -23.02
CA CYS A 389 5.76 26.14 -22.68
C CYS A 389 6.85 26.09 -21.58
N PHE A 390 8.09 26.01 -22.05
CA PHE A 390 9.40 26.47 -21.51
C PHE A 390 9.59 26.90 -20.04
N ASN A 391 10.54 26.20 -19.39
CA ASN A 391 11.78 26.70 -18.74
C ASN A 391 11.86 28.18 -18.30
N TRP A 392 12.11 28.43 -17.00
CA TRP A 392 13.04 29.47 -16.53
C TRP A 392 13.78 29.02 -15.26
N ARG A 393 15.12 29.12 -15.31
CA ARG A 393 16.09 28.87 -14.24
C ARG A 393 16.02 29.97 -13.17
N CYS A 394 16.20 29.58 -11.90
CA CYS A 394 16.55 30.51 -10.82
C CYS A 394 18.04 30.86 -10.92
N CYS A 395 18.37 32.13 -11.17
CA CYS A 395 19.66 32.72 -10.82
C CYS A 395 19.52 33.46 -9.49
N CYS A 396 20.23 33.00 -8.47
CA CYS A 396 20.58 33.80 -7.30
C CYS A 396 21.80 34.65 -7.66
N ILE A 397 21.71 35.96 -7.43
CA ILE A 397 22.84 36.90 -7.51
C ILE A 397 23.36 37.06 -6.09
N GLU A 398 24.59 36.64 -5.85
CA GLU A 398 25.46 37.19 -4.80
C GLU A 398 26.70 37.80 -5.47
N THR A 399 27.06 38.97 -4.95
CA THR A 399 28.10 39.91 -5.39
C THR A 399 29.50 39.43 -5.02
N ASN A 400 30.45 39.43 -5.96
CA ASN A 400 31.65 40.31 -5.99
C ASN A 400 32.83 39.75 -6.82
N SER A 401 33.53 40.70 -7.44
CA SER A 401 34.94 40.73 -7.86
C SER A 401 35.45 39.83 -9.00
N GLY A 402 36.01 40.48 -10.03
CA GLY A 402 37.35 40.09 -10.54
C GLY A 402 37.47 39.60 -11.99
N LEU A 403 37.49 40.56 -12.93
CA LEU A 403 38.42 40.72 -14.07
C LEU A 403 38.95 39.51 -14.90
N ASN A 404 38.87 39.72 -16.22
CA ASN A 404 39.68 39.17 -17.34
C ASN A 404 39.36 37.71 -17.75
N GLY A 405 39.18 37.34 -19.03
CA GLY A 405 39.40 38.00 -20.31
C GLY A 405 39.94 36.96 -21.31
N LYS A 406 39.32 36.87 -22.50
CA LYS A 406 39.72 36.12 -23.73
C LYS A 406 39.54 34.59 -23.70
N GLN A 407 38.69 33.98 -24.52
CA GLN A 407 38.77 33.72 -25.98
C GLN A 407 40.03 32.92 -26.38
N ASP A 408 39.85 31.63 -26.68
CA ASP A 408 40.07 31.00 -28.00
C ASP A 408 40.36 29.49 -27.85
N GLY A 409 39.74 28.67 -28.70
CA GLY A 409 39.97 27.21 -28.81
C GLY A 409 38.70 26.42 -29.04
#